data_AF-A0A946H127-F1
#
_entry.id   AF-A0A946H127-F1
#
_cell.length_a   1.000
_cell.length_b   1.000
_cell.length_c   1.000
_cell.angle_alpha   90.00
_cell.angle_beta   90.00
_cell.angle_gamma   90.00
#
_symmetry.space_group_name_H-M   'P 1'
#
loop_
_entity.id
_entity.type
_entity.pdbx_description
1 polymer ?
#
loop_
_entity_poly.entity_id
_entity_poly.type
_entity_poly.pdbx_seq_one_letter_code
_entity_poly.pdbx_strand_id
1 'polypeptide(L)'
;MDTWVEIFSGFVKFGNVPIRSVEDLNGNGVLDPGEDWDNDNWLDVMEPSLELKFGTVFTGGIATDIDQDGVADKMVPRKVGDEEILWPDLDDDGEPDETVTLDVDGDGQADGTWKLELGPQNNIRFRSKLRKRNEEGELTEELTGEEQLLHFIDIDGDATRDGDRVSNVFTADEMPDIDWSLIAFLSALVAISGSGGLSNAPVSNYTRDQGWGMGHHVGAIPSVVGGQDIQLSHEGTVFIPDEQSMPRWKRWYRHVLRDQLVVWMPACFIGLALPSMLSVQFLARGTEADNWTAAAMTAGAVQDAVGGQWGGIFWFLTLFCGFLVLAPSMATSADGIIRRWVDVFWTSSKTLRKVDPKSIRYVYFGVLTVFAIFGMVMLSLEKPSGLLKIATMFFNFALGFSCLHTVFINMTLLPKQLRPNWFVRISLTFSGVFFFGVATVSALYQLGMLH
;
A
#
# COMPACT_ATOMS: atom_id res chain seq x y z
N MET A 1 -8.22 -16.84 -18.63
CA MET A 1 -8.35 -15.55 -19.35
C MET A 1 -9.08 -14.54 -18.48
N ASP A 2 -9.92 -15.02 -17.57
CA ASP A 2 -10.85 -14.24 -16.78
C ASP A 2 -10.15 -13.30 -15.79
N THR A 3 -9.07 -13.73 -15.14
CA THR A 3 -8.26 -12.86 -14.26
C THR A 3 -7.69 -11.64 -14.98
N TRP A 4 -7.20 -11.79 -16.21
CA TRP A 4 -6.70 -10.65 -16.97
C TRP A 4 -7.84 -9.71 -17.39
N VAL A 5 -8.98 -10.28 -17.82
CA VAL A 5 -10.18 -9.48 -18.13
C VAL A 5 -10.62 -8.70 -16.90
N GLU A 6 -10.61 -9.31 -15.73
CA GLU A 6 -10.95 -8.69 -14.45
C GLU A 6 -10.02 -7.52 -14.11
N ILE A 7 -8.70 -7.73 -14.14
CA ILE A 7 -7.70 -6.68 -13.87
C ILE A 7 -7.87 -5.52 -14.85
N PHE A 8 -8.01 -5.79 -16.16
CA PHE A 8 -8.19 -4.74 -17.16
C PHE A 8 -9.56 -4.04 -17.04
N SER A 9 -10.61 -4.76 -16.63
CA SER A 9 -11.92 -4.16 -16.37
C SER A 9 -11.91 -3.19 -15.18
N GLY A 10 -10.96 -3.36 -14.25
CA GLY A 10 -10.77 -2.45 -13.11
C GLY A 10 -10.62 -0.98 -13.51
N PHE A 11 -10.02 -0.68 -14.67
CA PHE A 11 -9.86 0.70 -15.17
C PHE A 11 -11.19 1.43 -15.48
N VAL A 12 -12.28 0.67 -15.63
CA VAL A 12 -13.61 1.20 -15.97
C VAL A 12 -14.67 0.87 -14.92
N LYS A 13 -14.29 0.19 -13.83
CA LYS A 13 -15.16 -0.11 -12.69
C LYS A 13 -15.18 1.08 -11.72
N PHE A 14 -16.14 2.00 -11.92
CA PHE A 14 -16.33 3.17 -11.05
C PHE A 14 -17.39 2.90 -10.00
N GLY A 15 -17.13 3.28 -8.74
CA GLY A 15 -18.07 3.14 -7.63
C GLY A 15 -17.96 1.85 -6.83
N ASN A 16 -16.99 0.99 -7.18
CA ASN A 16 -16.68 -0.19 -6.39
C ASN A 16 -15.96 0.22 -5.09
N VAL A 17 -16.54 -0.16 -3.95
CA VAL A 17 -15.99 0.08 -2.62
C VAL A 17 -15.89 -1.24 -1.86
N PRO A 18 -14.90 -1.40 -0.97
CA PRO A 18 -14.89 -2.49 -0.02
C PRO A 18 -16.09 -2.37 0.93
N ILE A 19 -16.72 -3.50 1.22
CA ILE A 19 -17.91 -3.61 2.06
C ILE A 19 -17.79 -4.84 2.96
N ARG A 20 -18.64 -4.89 3.98
CA ARG A 20 -18.86 -6.08 4.81
C ARG A 20 -20.20 -6.72 4.46
N SER A 21 -20.23 -8.01 4.11
CA SER A 21 -21.48 -8.73 3.82
C SER A 21 -21.36 -10.25 3.99
N VAL A 22 -22.43 -10.89 4.50
CA VAL A 22 -22.64 -12.34 4.47
C VAL A 22 -22.90 -12.86 3.04
N GLU A 23 -22.65 -14.15 2.81
CA GLU A 23 -23.01 -14.83 1.56
C GLU A 23 -24.48 -15.19 1.47
N ASP A 24 -25.10 -15.61 2.57
CA ASP A 24 -26.52 -15.96 2.62
C ASP A 24 -27.42 -14.72 2.53
N LEU A 25 -27.49 -14.11 1.36
CA LEU A 25 -28.23 -12.87 1.12
C LEU A 25 -29.73 -13.03 1.35
N ASN A 26 -30.23 -14.27 1.34
CA ASN A 26 -31.65 -14.56 1.43
C ASN A 26 -32.06 -15.34 2.71
N GLY A 27 -31.10 -15.63 3.59
CA GLY A 27 -31.32 -16.23 4.91
C GLY A 27 -31.80 -17.68 4.87
N ASN A 28 -31.47 -18.44 3.82
CA ASN A 28 -31.94 -19.81 3.65
C ASN A 28 -30.96 -20.89 4.16
N GLY A 29 -29.76 -20.50 4.59
CA GLY A 29 -28.69 -21.38 5.07
C GLY A 29 -28.07 -22.26 3.98
N VAL A 30 -28.12 -21.85 2.71
CA VAL A 30 -27.60 -22.57 1.54
C VAL A 30 -26.85 -21.59 0.64
N LEU A 31 -25.68 -22.00 0.16
CA LEU A 31 -24.91 -21.25 -0.82
C LEU A 31 -25.62 -21.25 -2.18
N ASP A 32 -26.22 -20.12 -2.57
CA ASP A 32 -26.89 -19.96 -3.86
C ASP A 32 -25.93 -19.52 -4.99
N PRO A 33 -26.25 -19.77 -6.27
CA PRO A 33 -25.41 -19.36 -7.39
C PRO A 33 -25.14 -17.84 -7.42
N GLY A 34 -23.87 -17.46 -7.24
CA GLY A 34 -23.42 -16.06 -7.23
C GLY A 34 -23.30 -15.44 -5.84
N GLU A 35 -23.58 -16.20 -4.79
CA GLU A 35 -23.26 -15.86 -3.41
C GLU A 35 -21.79 -16.17 -3.09
N ASP A 36 -21.28 -17.30 -3.60
CA ASP A 36 -19.86 -17.74 -3.51
C ASP A 36 -18.88 -16.73 -4.14
N TRP A 37 -18.37 -15.78 -3.35
CA TRP A 37 -17.54 -14.69 -3.85
C TRP A 37 -16.04 -15.03 -3.88
N ASP A 38 -15.61 -16.02 -3.12
CA ASP A 38 -14.22 -16.45 -3.01
C ASP A 38 -13.91 -17.77 -3.74
N ASN A 39 -14.94 -18.51 -4.14
CA ASN A 39 -14.94 -19.79 -4.87
C ASN A 39 -14.43 -20.99 -4.04
N ASP A 40 -14.70 -21.01 -2.74
CA ASP A 40 -14.35 -22.13 -1.87
C ASP A 40 -15.47 -23.20 -1.75
N ASN A 41 -16.66 -22.92 -2.31
CA ASN A 41 -17.90 -23.71 -2.23
C ASN A 41 -18.42 -23.93 -0.81
N TRP A 42 -18.12 -23.02 0.11
CA TRP A 42 -18.67 -22.98 1.45
C TRP A 42 -19.57 -21.74 1.61
N LEU A 43 -20.38 -21.72 2.67
CA LEU A 43 -21.27 -20.59 2.93
C LEU A 43 -20.64 -19.71 4.00
N ASP A 44 -20.15 -18.56 3.58
CA ASP A 44 -19.40 -17.66 4.44
C ASP A 44 -20.31 -16.76 5.28
N VAL A 45 -19.87 -16.53 6.51
CA VAL A 45 -20.52 -15.63 7.47
C VAL A 45 -19.66 -14.38 7.71
N MET A 46 -20.18 -13.43 8.47
CA MET A 46 -19.47 -12.18 8.76
C MET A 46 -18.47 -12.37 9.90
N GLU A 47 -17.23 -12.74 9.61
CA GLU A 47 -16.29 -13.06 10.67
C GLU A 47 -15.67 -11.81 11.35
N PRO A 48 -15.86 -11.67 12.68
CA PRO A 48 -15.31 -10.56 13.43
C PRO A 48 -13.78 -10.62 13.48
N SER A 49 -13.08 -9.54 13.07
CA SER A 49 -11.63 -9.42 13.33
C SER A 49 -11.31 -8.55 14.52
N LEU A 50 -10.21 -8.89 15.19
CA LEU A 50 -9.54 -8.03 16.17
C LEU A 50 -8.74 -6.95 15.43
N GLU A 51 -9.39 -6.06 14.68
CA GLU A 51 -8.67 -4.88 14.21
C GLU A 51 -8.34 -3.97 15.41
N LEU A 52 -7.05 -3.90 15.74
CA LEU A 52 -6.49 -2.95 16.70
C LEU A 52 -6.76 -1.51 16.22
N LYS A 53 -7.92 -0.96 16.58
CA LYS A 53 -8.20 0.47 16.51
C LYS A 53 -7.39 1.13 17.63
N PHE A 54 -6.23 1.68 17.27
CA PHE A 54 -5.52 2.57 18.19
C PHE A 54 -6.41 3.81 18.38
N GLY A 55 -6.94 3.98 19.59
CA GLY A 55 -7.38 5.30 20.04
C GLY A 55 -6.26 6.30 19.79
N THR A 56 -6.63 7.55 19.50
CA THR A 56 -5.70 8.65 19.16
C THR A 56 -4.40 8.57 19.96
N VAL A 57 -3.29 8.93 19.29
CA VAL A 57 -1.85 8.83 19.65
C VAL A 57 -1.44 9.24 21.09
N PHE A 58 -2.38 9.58 21.99
CA PHE A 58 -2.14 10.13 23.32
C PHE A 58 -2.82 9.41 24.50
N THR A 59 -3.54 8.29 24.33
CA THR A 59 -4.13 7.55 25.48
C THR A 59 -3.89 6.04 25.39
N GLY A 60 -2.88 5.55 26.10
CA GLY A 60 -2.55 4.12 26.19
C GLY A 60 -3.50 3.27 27.05
N GLY A 61 -4.78 3.67 27.16
CA GLY A 61 -5.80 2.97 27.96
C GLY A 61 -7.02 2.51 27.17
N ILE A 62 -6.99 2.66 25.83
CA ILE A 62 -8.07 2.26 24.93
C ILE A 62 -7.44 1.58 23.71
N ALA A 63 -7.88 0.37 23.35
CA ALA A 63 -7.33 -0.37 22.21
C ALA A 63 -8.31 -1.44 21.69
N THR A 64 -8.33 -1.63 20.36
CA THR A 64 -9.20 -2.62 19.67
C THR A 64 -10.68 -2.26 19.78
N ASP A 65 -11.50 -2.79 18.89
CA ASP A 65 -12.97 -2.71 18.92
C ASP A 65 -13.44 -4.16 18.75
N ILE A 66 -13.25 -4.93 19.83
CA ILE A 66 -13.41 -6.39 19.88
C ILE A 66 -14.90 -6.72 19.80
N ASP A 67 -15.75 -5.91 20.43
CA ASP A 67 -17.20 -6.07 20.41
C ASP A 67 -17.89 -5.48 19.17
N GLN A 68 -17.13 -4.77 18.32
CA GLN A 68 -17.59 -4.15 17.08
C GLN A 68 -18.67 -3.08 17.27
N ASP A 69 -18.71 -2.43 18.42
CA ASP A 69 -19.65 -1.33 18.69
C ASP A 69 -19.24 0.00 18.01
N GLY A 70 -18.07 0.03 17.36
CA GLY A 70 -17.51 1.19 16.67
C GLY A 70 -16.71 2.13 17.57
N VAL A 71 -16.62 1.82 18.85
CA VAL A 71 -15.84 2.48 19.90
C VAL A 71 -14.67 1.57 20.26
N ALA A 72 -13.54 2.17 20.61
CA ALA A 72 -12.40 1.36 21.02
C ALA A 72 -12.59 0.89 22.49
N ASP A 73 -12.29 -0.37 22.76
CA ASP A 73 -12.46 -1.00 24.06
C ASP A 73 -11.52 -0.39 25.09
N LYS A 74 -12.02 -0.31 26.32
CA LYS A 74 -11.21 0.06 27.47
C LYS A 74 -10.29 -1.09 27.84
N MET A 75 -9.05 -0.75 28.20
CA MET A 75 -8.05 -1.75 28.58
C MET A 75 -7.64 -1.58 30.04
N VAL A 76 -7.65 -2.68 30.78
CA VAL A 76 -7.24 -2.79 32.17
C VAL A 76 -5.98 -3.66 32.32
N PRO A 77 -5.16 -3.45 33.35
CA PRO A 77 -3.96 -4.24 33.52
C PRO A 77 -4.26 -5.66 34.01
N ARG A 78 -3.80 -6.66 33.26
CA ARG A 78 -3.85 -8.09 33.60
C ARG A 78 -2.44 -8.59 33.90
N LYS A 79 -2.26 -9.27 35.03
CA LYS A 79 -0.99 -9.91 35.37
C LYS A 79 -0.84 -11.24 34.64
N VAL A 80 0.26 -11.39 33.89
CA VAL A 80 0.65 -12.64 33.26
C VAL A 80 2.08 -12.97 33.69
N GLY A 81 2.19 -13.88 34.67
CA GLY A 81 3.48 -14.14 35.32
C GLY A 81 3.99 -12.91 36.08
N ASP A 82 5.20 -12.45 35.75
CA ASP A 82 5.84 -11.26 36.33
C ASP A 82 5.58 -9.98 35.51
N GLU A 83 4.93 -10.08 34.35
CA GLU A 83 4.62 -8.95 33.47
C GLU A 83 3.16 -8.50 33.62
N GLU A 84 2.94 -7.21 33.42
CA GLU A 84 1.60 -6.60 33.38
C GLU A 84 1.30 -6.22 31.93
N ILE A 85 0.24 -6.80 31.38
CA ILE A 85 -0.23 -6.54 30.02
C ILE A 85 -1.57 -5.82 30.07
N LEU A 86 -1.89 -5.04 29.05
CA LEU A 86 -3.21 -4.44 28.90
C LEU A 86 -4.18 -5.46 28.30
N TRP A 87 -5.39 -5.54 28.85
CA TRP A 87 -6.41 -6.52 28.51
C TRP A 87 -7.80 -5.86 28.48
N PRO A 88 -8.74 -6.29 27.62
CA PRO A 88 -10.04 -5.64 27.48
C PRO A 88 -10.90 -5.78 28.74
N ASP A 89 -11.68 -4.73 28.98
CA ASP A 89 -12.73 -4.54 29.98
C ASP A 89 -13.97 -4.04 29.20
N LEU A 90 -14.70 -5.01 28.63
CA LEU A 90 -15.82 -4.84 27.70
C LEU A 90 -17.11 -4.45 28.44
N ASP A 91 -17.24 -4.83 29.72
CA ASP A 91 -18.41 -4.48 30.54
C ASP A 91 -18.19 -3.26 31.46
N ASP A 92 -17.02 -2.60 31.34
CA ASP A 92 -16.58 -1.42 32.09
C ASP A 92 -16.60 -1.61 33.62
N ASP A 93 -16.42 -2.85 34.09
CA ASP A 93 -16.37 -3.19 35.52
C ASP A 93 -14.97 -2.96 36.14
N GLY A 94 -13.95 -2.76 35.30
CA GLY A 94 -12.57 -2.50 35.72
C GLY A 94 -11.71 -3.76 35.90
N GLU A 95 -12.24 -4.94 35.59
CA GLU A 95 -11.57 -6.23 35.62
C GLU A 95 -11.36 -6.77 34.18
N PRO A 96 -10.34 -7.60 33.94
CA PRO A 96 -10.05 -8.12 32.62
C PRO A 96 -11.02 -9.26 32.22
N ASP A 97 -11.69 -9.12 31.07
CA ASP A 97 -12.65 -10.11 30.58
C ASP A 97 -12.02 -11.38 30.03
N GLU A 98 -12.63 -12.54 30.28
CA GLU A 98 -12.17 -13.81 29.71
C GLU A 98 -12.85 -14.17 28.38
N THR A 99 -13.97 -13.54 28.08
CA THR A 99 -14.82 -13.87 26.93
C THR A 99 -15.42 -12.62 26.30
N VAL A 100 -15.70 -12.70 25.00
CA VAL A 100 -16.52 -11.72 24.29
C VAL A 100 -17.78 -12.39 23.76
N THR A 101 -18.89 -11.68 23.79
CA THR A 101 -20.16 -12.08 23.19
C THR A 101 -20.46 -11.14 22.04
N LEU A 102 -20.68 -11.68 20.84
CA LEU A 102 -20.87 -10.90 19.60
C LEU A 102 -22.16 -11.30 18.89
N ASP A 103 -22.72 -10.30 18.23
CA ASP A 103 -23.71 -10.38 17.16
C ASP A 103 -22.94 -10.30 15.84
N VAL A 104 -22.89 -11.42 15.13
CA VAL A 104 -22.08 -11.65 13.94
C VAL A 104 -22.87 -11.29 12.69
N ASP A 105 -24.18 -11.56 12.68
CA ASP A 105 -25.05 -11.31 11.52
C ASP A 105 -25.75 -9.93 11.55
N GLY A 106 -25.63 -9.20 12.66
CA GLY A 106 -26.17 -7.87 12.85
C GLY A 106 -27.69 -7.85 13.09
N ASP A 107 -28.29 -8.97 13.48
CA ASP A 107 -29.73 -9.09 13.74
C ASP A 107 -30.17 -8.49 15.10
N GLY A 108 -29.20 -8.08 15.93
CA GLY A 108 -29.38 -7.55 17.27
C GLY A 108 -29.34 -8.60 18.38
N GLN A 109 -28.99 -9.85 18.08
CA GLN A 109 -28.86 -10.96 19.02
C GLN A 109 -27.43 -11.51 19.03
N ALA A 110 -26.99 -11.99 20.19
CA ALA A 110 -25.68 -12.62 20.30
C ALA A 110 -25.70 -14.03 19.69
N ASP A 111 -24.84 -14.26 18.70
CA ASP A 111 -24.65 -15.55 18.04
C ASP A 111 -23.77 -16.51 18.83
N GLY A 112 -22.84 -15.97 19.62
CA GLY A 112 -21.87 -16.80 20.32
C GLY A 112 -21.12 -16.10 21.44
N THR A 113 -20.33 -16.90 22.16
CA THR A 113 -19.39 -16.41 23.18
C THR A 113 -18.05 -17.08 22.96
N TRP A 114 -17.02 -16.26 22.77
CA TRP A 114 -15.69 -16.70 22.41
C TRP A 114 -14.70 -16.34 23.50
N LYS A 115 -13.74 -17.24 23.73
CA LYS A 115 -12.72 -17.05 24.76
C LYS A 115 -11.58 -16.19 24.23
N LEU A 116 -11.20 -15.19 25.01
CA LEU A 116 -10.03 -14.36 24.74
C LEU A 116 -8.77 -15.08 25.21
N GLU A 117 -7.85 -15.36 24.28
CA GLU A 117 -6.60 -16.07 24.57
C GLU A 117 -5.37 -15.19 24.38
N LEU A 118 -4.33 -15.43 25.19
CA LEU A 118 -3.06 -14.73 25.06
C LEU A 118 -2.19 -15.43 24.01
N GLY A 119 -1.91 -14.72 22.93
CA GLY A 119 -1.00 -15.14 21.88
C GLY A 119 0.48 -14.98 22.25
N PRO A 120 1.38 -15.58 21.45
CA PRO A 120 2.82 -15.63 21.71
C PRO A 120 3.54 -14.27 21.67
N GLN A 121 2.88 -13.21 21.20
CA GLN A 121 3.43 -11.85 21.13
C GLN A 121 2.73 -10.88 22.10
N ASN A 122 2.14 -11.40 23.19
CA ASN A 122 1.31 -10.64 24.13
C ASN A 122 0.14 -9.91 23.44
N ASN A 123 -0.48 -10.56 22.46
CA ASN A 123 -1.65 -10.06 21.75
C ASN A 123 -2.86 -10.99 21.97
N ILE A 124 -4.07 -10.44 21.82
CA ILE A 124 -5.30 -11.20 21.98
C ILE A 124 -5.51 -12.07 20.74
N ARG A 125 -6.00 -13.30 20.96
CA ARG A 125 -6.24 -14.34 19.97
C ARG A 125 -7.53 -15.07 20.25
N PHE A 126 -8.07 -15.71 19.22
CA PHE A 126 -9.15 -16.67 19.33
C PHE A 126 -8.66 -18.06 18.97
N ARG A 127 -9.14 -19.06 19.71
CA ARG A 127 -8.85 -20.46 19.44
C ARG A 127 -9.90 -21.02 18.49
N SER A 128 -9.45 -21.48 17.33
CA SER A 128 -10.28 -22.15 16.34
C SER A 128 -9.96 -23.64 16.25
N LYS A 129 -11.00 -24.42 15.93
CA LYS A 129 -10.88 -25.82 15.54
C LYS A 129 -10.96 -25.89 14.02
N LEU A 130 -9.91 -26.44 13.42
CA LEU A 130 -9.79 -26.42 11.97
C LEU A 130 -10.61 -27.54 11.33
N ARG A 131 -11.24 -27.29 10.18
CA ARG A 131 -11.84 -28.30 9.31
C ARG A 131 -10.80 -29.02 8.47
N LYS A 132 -11.09 -30.26 8.10
CA LYS A 132 -10.29 -31.01 7.15
C LYS A 132 -10.60 -30.54 5.73
N ARG A 133 -9.57 -30.51 4.88
CA ARG A 133 -9.71 -30.38 3.43
C ARG A 133 -9.60 -31.75 2.75
N ASN A 134 -10.37 -31.97 1.69
CA ASN A 134 -10.35 -33.20 0.89
C ASN A 134 -9.12 -33.25 -0.03
N GLU A 135 -8.97 -34.32 -0.83
CA GLU A 135 -7.83 -34.47 -1.77
C GLU A 135 -7.82 -33.39 -2.88
N GLU A 136 -8.95 -32.73 -3.10
CA GLU A 136 -9.17 -31.67 -4.10
C GLU A 136 -8.98 -30.26 -3.48
N GLY A 137 -8.79 -30.17 -2.16
CA GLY A 137 -8.56 -28.92 -1.42
C GLY A 137 -9.81 -28.26 -0.82
N GLU A 138 -10.99 -28.86 -1.02
CA GLU A 138 -12.27 -28.33 -0.54
C GLU A 138 -12.50 -28.66 0.94
N LEU A 139 -13.18 -27.75 1.65
CA LEU A 139 -13.54 -27.92 3.06
C LEU A 139 -14.52 -29.08 3.24
N THR A 140 -14.43 -29.74 4.39
CA THR A 140 -15.33 -30.84 4.77
C THR A 140 -15.98 -30.56 6.12
N GLU A 141 -17.13 -31.21 6.36
CA GLU A 141 -17.80 -31.11 7.66
C GLU A 141 -16.98 -31.67 8.83
N GLU A 142 -15.93 -32.46 8.55
CA GLU A 142 -15.08 -33.06 9.57
C GLU A 142 -14.06 -32.08 10.15
N LEU A 143 -14.06 -31.93 11.48
CA LEU A 143 -13.00 -31.23 12.18
C LEU A 143 -11.72 -32.06 12.24
N THR A 144 -10.59 -31.36 12.16
CA THR A 144 -9.28 -31.86 12.55
C THR A 144 -9.21 -32.01 14.08
N GLY A 145 -8.21 -32.75 14.56
CA GLY A 145 -7.86 -32.75 15.97
C GLY A 145 -6.92 -31.59 16.36
N GLU A 146 -6.63 -30.67 15.44
CA GLU A 146 -5.68 -29.58 15.60
C GLU A 146 -6.44 -28.28 15.92
N GLU A 147 -5.82 -27.44 16.74
CA GLU A 147 -6.37 -26.14 17.12
C GLU A 147 -5.33 -25.05 16.84
N GLN A 148 -5.80 -23.90 16.36
CA GLN A 148 -4.95 -22.77 16.01
C GLN A 148 -5.41 -21.49 16.71
N LEU A 149 -4.45 -20.61 16.99
CA LEU A 149 -4.72 -19.26 17.50
C LEU A 149 -4.76 -18.27 16.33
N LEU A 150 -5.91 -17.64 16.13
CA LEU A 150 -6.20 -16.70 15.05
C LEU A 150 -6.40 -15.27 15.58
N HIS A 151 -6.35 -14.30 14.67
CA HIS A 151 -6.60 -12.87 14.95
C HIS A 151 -8.08 -12.47 14.82
N PHE A 152 -8.91 -13.38 14.37
CA PHE A 152 -10.35 -13.18 14.14
C PHE A 152 -11.08 -14.40 14.70
N ILE A 153 -12.39 -14.26 14.84
CA ILE A 153 -13.26 -15.35 15.25
C ILE A 153 -13.59 -16.15 13.99
N ASP A 154 -13.00 -17.33 13.92
CA ASP A 154 -13.22 -18.33 12.88
C ASP A 154 -14.42 -19.19 13.28
N ILE A 155 -15.58 -18.85 12.70
CA ILE A 155 -16.90 -19.43 13.01
C ILE A 155 -17.07 -20.73 12.25
N ASP A 156 -16.63 -20.73 11.01
CA ASP A 156 -16.86 -21.84 10.11
C ASP A 156 -15.74 -22.90 10.22
N GLY A 157 -14.56 -22.55 10.74
CA GLY A 157 -13.43 -23.43 11.03
C GLY A 157 -12.45 -23.58 9.87
N ASP A 158 -12.45 -22.71 8.87
CA ASP A 158 -11.64 -22.84 7.67
C ASP A 158 -10.24 -22.18 7.75
N ALA A 159 -10.02 -21.40 8.81
CA ALA A 159 -8.85 -20.56 9.11
C ALA A 159 -8.62 -19.34 8.18
N THR A 160 -9.64 -18.94 7.46
CA THR A 160 -9.75 -17.75 6.62
C THR A 160 -10.66 -16.76 7.32
N ARG A 161 -10.39 -15.46 7.18
CA ARG A 161 -11.33 -14.44 7.66
C ARG A 161 -12.35 -14.12 6.59
N ASP A 162 -13.62 -14.26 6.94
CA ASP A 162 -14.73 -13.98 6.03
C ASP A 162 -15.38 -12.60 6.19
N GLY A 163 -16.18 -12.22 5.19
CA GLY A 163 -17.01 -11.02 5.21
C GLY A 163 -16.50 -9.84 4.40
N ASP A 164 -15.25 -9.85 3.91
CA ASP A 164 -14.69 -8.76 3.10
C ASP A 164 -15.10 -8.88 1.61
N ARG A 165 -16.03 -8.03 1.16
CA ARG A 165 -16.53 -8.03 -0.24
C ARG A 165 -16.29 -6.68 -0.95
N VAL A 166 -16.45 -6.65 -2.27
CA VAL A 166 -16.50 -5.41 -3.07
C VAL A 166 -17.88 -5.27 -3.71
N SER A 167 -18.56 -4.15 -3.45
CA SER A 167 -19.84 -3.81 -4.08
C SER A 167 -19.80 -2.44 -4.74
N ASN A 168 -20.70 -2.21 -5.69
CA ASN A 168 -20.80 -0.95 -6.41
C ASN A 168 -21.90 -0.06 -5.80
N VAL A 169 -21.49 1.07 -5.24
CA VAL A 169 -22.40 2.02 -4.56
C VAL A 169 -23.48 2.58 -5.49
N PHE A 170 -23.26 2.59 -6.81
CA PHE A 170 -24.23 3.11 -7.78
C PHE A 170 -25.25 2.08 -8.25
N THR A 171 -24.98 0.79 -8.06
CA THR A 171 -25.87 -0.30 -8.52
C THR A 171 -26.35 -1.19 -7.39
N ALA A 172 -25.89 -0.99 -6.17
CA ALA A 172 -26.40 -1.69 -5.00
C ALA A 172 -27.86 -1.30 -4.75
N ASP A 173 -28.70 -2.30 -4.43
CA ASP A 173 -30.12 -2.09 -4.15
C ASP A 173 -30.34 -1.29 -2.87
N GLU A 174 -29.46 -1.48 -1.87
CA GLU A 174 -29.37 -0.70 -0.65
C GLU A 174 -27.96 -0.12 -0.48
N MET A 175 -27.82 0.91 0.36
CA MET A 175 -26.50 1.49 0.65
C MET A 175 -25.69 0.43 1.41
N PRO A 176 -24.60 -0.10 0.84
CA PRO A 176 -23.86 -1.17 1.49
C PRO A 176 -23.12 -0.64 2.71
N ASP A 177 -22.87 -1.51 3.69
CA ASP A 177 -22.00 -1.19 4.80
C ASP A 177 -20.56 -1.09 4.31
N ILE A 178 -20.03 0.14 4.26
CA ILE A 178 -18.74 0.43 3.66
C ILE A 178 -17.65 0.18 4.70
N ASP A 179 -16.67 -0.66 4.35
CA ASP A 179 -15.50 -0.84 5.19
C ASP A 179 -14.56 0.38 5.08
N TRP A 180 -14.75 1.34 5.99
CA TRP A 180 -13.96 2.56 6.05
C TRP A 180 -12.52 2.32 6.50
N SER A 181 -12.24 1.27 7.28
CA SER A 181 -10.88 0.95 7.72
C SER A 181 -10.05 0.45 6.52
N LEU A 182 -10.62 -0.42 5.70
CA LEU A 182 -10.01 -0.91 4.47
C LEU A 182 -9.89 0.20 3.43
N ILE A 183 -10.89 1.09 3.29
CA ILE A 183 -10.75 2.30 2.46
C ILE A 183 -9.59 3.17 2.94
N ALA A 184 -9.46 3.42 4.25
CA ALA A 184 -8.39 4.23 4.80
C ALA A 184 -7.01 3.59 4.58
N PHE A 185 -6.91 2.28 4.72
CA PHE A 185 -5.70 1.51 4.45
C PHE A 185 -5.31 1.58 2.96
N LEU A 186 -6.24 1.26 2.05
CA LEU A 186 -6.03 1.37 0.61
C LEU A 186 -5.66 2.81 0.22
N SER A 187 -6.37 3.79 0.79
CA SER A 187 -6.11 5.23 0.63
C SER A 187 -4.69 5.63 1.00
N ALA A 188 -4.17 5.10 2.10
CA ALA A 188 -2.77 5.30 2.46
C ALA A 188 -1.85 4.75 1.35
N LEU A 189 -2.11 3.54 0.85
CA LEU A 189 -1.25 2.90 -0.14
C LEU A 189 -1.33 3.51 -1.55
N VAL A 190 -2.36 4.30 -1.90
CA VAL A 190 -2.55 4.83 -3.28
C VAL A 190 -1.32 5.60 -3.79
N ALA A 191 -0.72 6.51 -3.01
CA ALA A 191 0.43 7.28 -3.48
C ALA A 191 1.73 6.48 -3.64
N ILE A 192 1.79 5.27 -3.09
CA ILE A 192 2.91 4.34 -3.26
C ILE A 192 2.55 3.14 -4.15
N SER A 193 1.33 3.12 -4.70
CA SER A 193 0.88 2.07 -5.61
C SER A 193 1.62 2.17 -6.95
N GLY A 194 2.47 1.17 -7.20
CA GLY A 194 3.45 1.21 -8.27
C GLY A 194 4.55 2.24 -8.04
N SER A 195 5.54 2.27 -8.93
CA SER A 195 6.40 3.45 -9.05
C SER A 195 5.62 4.58 -9.74
N GLY A 196 4.41 4.87 -9.27
CA GLY A 196 3.51 5.94 -9.68
C GLY A 196 3.64 7.14 -8.74
N GLY A 197 3.30 8.35 -9.22
CA GLY A 197 3.26 9.53 -8.34
C GLY A 197 4.63 10.19 -8.09
N LEU A 198 4.96 10.44 -6.81
CA LEU A 198 6.13 11.27 -6.45
C LEU A 198 7.46 10.58 -6.79
N SER A 199 7.48 9.25 -6.84
CA SER A 199 8.64 8.46 -7.26
C SER A 199 8.95 8.60 -8.77
N ASN A 200 8.00 9.07 -9.58
CA ASN A 200 8.21 9.42 -10.99
C ASN A 200 8.68 10.85 -11.21
N ALA A 201 8.56 11.75 -10.23
CA ALA A 201 9.04 13.12 -10.36
C ALA A 201 10.53 13.22 -10.77
N PRO A 202 11.44 12.32 -10.32
CA PRO A 202 12.83 12.29 -10.78
C PRO A 202 13.03 12.00 -12.27
N VAL A 203 11.99 11.68 -13.06
CA VAL A 203 12.11 11.50 -14.51
C VAL A 203 12.67 12.73 -15.21
N SER A 204 12.42 13.93 -14.69
CA SER A 204 13.04 15.17 -15.19
C SER A 204 14.56 15.16 -14.99
N ASN A 205 15.03 14.63 -13.87
CA ASN A 205 16.45 14.50 -13.58
C ASN A 205 17.08 13.42 -14.45
N TYR A 206 16.40 12.28 -14.64
CA TYR A 206 16.86 11.22 -15.54
C TYR A 206 17.00 11.72 -16.98
N THR A 207 15.96 12.36 -17.52
CA THR A 207 15.99 12.91 -18.89
C THR A 207 17.05 14.00 -19.05
N ARG A 208 17.31 14.81 -18.01
CA ARG A 208 18.44 15.75 -17.98
C ARG A 208 19.78 15.02 -18.01
N ASP A 209 19.99 14.07 -17.11
CA ASP A 209 21.27 13.37 -16.92
C ASP A 209 21.63 12.49 -18.14
N GLN A 210 20.63 11.94 -18.83
CA GLN A 210 20.79 11.28 -20.13
C GLN A 210 21.09 12.25 -21.29
N GLY A 211 21.08 13.55 -21.03
CA GLY A 211 21.35 14.59 -22.02
C GLY A 211 20.22 14.77 -23.04
N TRP A 212 18.97 14.44 -22.71
CA TRP A 212 17.88 14.55 -23.68
C TRP A 212 17.43 16.01 -23.83
N GLY A 213 17.26 16.44 -25.10
CA GLY A 213 16.81 17.80 -25.39
C GLY A 213 17.80 18.84 -24.85
N MET A 214 17.29 19.78 -24.03
CA MET A 214 18.14 20.80 -23.41
C MET A 214 19.06 20.25 -22.31
N GLY A 215 18.82 19.01 -21.82
CA GLY A 215 19.69 18.36 -20.84
C GLY A 215 21.14 18.21 -21.31
N HIS A 216 21.34 18.04 -22.63
CA HIS A 216 22.67 17.97 -23.24
C HIS A 216 23.57 19.17 -22.91
N HIS A 217 22.97 20.35 -22.68
CA HIS A 217 23.71 21.60 -22.41
C HIS A 217 23.94 21.87 -20.91
N VAL A 218 23.20 21.19 -20.03
CA VAL A 218 23.23 21.43 -18.57
C VAL A 218 24.19 20.45 -17.88
N GLY A 219 24.35 19.25 -18.46
CA GLY A 219 25.20 18.19 -17.92
C GLY A 219 24.48 17.29 -16.91
N ALA A 220 25.24 16.52 -16.15
CA ALA A 220 24.74 15.47 -15.26
C ALA A 220 25.55 15.41 -13.95
N ILE A 221 24.99 14.75 -12.92
CA ILE A 221 25.72 14.45 -11.68
C ILE A 221 26.61 13.21 -11.92
N PRO A 222 27.95 13.34 -11.93
CA PRO A 222 28.84 12.20 -12.18
C PRO A 222 28.91 11.25 -10.98
N SER A 223 29.15 9.96 -11.25
CA SER A 223 29.50 8.99 -10.21
C SER A 223 30.89 9.28 -9.62
N VAL A 224 31.03 9.08 -8.31
CA VAL A 224 32.34 9.18 -7.60
C VAL A 224 33.28 8.03 -8.01
N VAL A 225 32.73 6.85 -8.29
CA VAL A 225 33.50 5.65 -8.64
C VAL A 225 33.35 5.37 -10.13
N GLY A 226 34.46 5.49 -10.87
CA GLY A 226 34.53 5.20 -12.32
C GLY A 226 33.91 6.27 -13.25
N GLY A 227 33.53 7.45 -12.76
CA GLY A 227 32.78 8.45 -13.52
C GLY A 227 33.58 9.24 -14.57
N GLN A 228 32.94 9.55 -15.69
CA GLN A 228 33.40 10.54 -16.68
C GLN A 228 33.38 11.96 -16.08
N ASP A 229 34.30 12.84 -16.48
CA ASP A 229 34.36 14.25 -16.06
C ASP A 229 33.19 15.06 -16.66
N ILE A 230 31.99 14.89 -16.10
CA ILE A 230 30.78 15.62 -16.49
C ILE A 230 30.48 16.66 -15.40
N GLN A 231 30.23 17.90 -15.81
CA GLN A 231 29.89 19.02 -14.92
C GLN A 231 28.38 19.26 -14.96
N LEU A 232 27.79 19.67 -13.83
CA LEU A 232 26.41 20.14 -13.78
C LEU A 232 26.37 21.66 -13.64
N SER A 233 25.79 22.34 -14.62
CA SER A 233 25.55 23.79 -14.59
C SER A 233 24.58 24.16 -13.46
N HIS A 234 24.84 25.30 -12.79
CA HIS A 234 23.93 25.87 -11.79
C HIS A 234 22.66 26.48 -12.41
N GLU A 235 22.68 26.76 -13.72
CA GLU A 235 21.56 27.33 -14.47
C GLU A 235 21.13 26.38 -15.60
N GLY A 236 19.81 26.28 -15.82
CA GLY A 236 19.25 25.56 -16.94
C GLY A 236 19.39 26.31 -18.26
N THR A 237 19.20 25.62 -19.39
CA THR A 237 19.24 26.23 -20.72
C THR A 237 17.84 26.26 -21.34
N VAL A 238 17.47 27.40 -21.93
CA VAL A 238 16.21 27.59 -22.66
C VAL A 238 16.47 27.75 -24.16
N PHE A 239 15.47 27.41 -24.97
CA PHE A 239 15.46 27.70 -26.41
C PHE A 239 14.37 28.70 -26.74
N ILE A 240 14.55 29.45 -27.83
CA ILE A 240 13.57 30.42 -28.32
C ILE A 240 12.49 29.67 -29.13
N PRO A 241 11.19 29.77 -28.79
CA PRO A 241 10.12 29.09 -29.54
C PRO A 241 9.88 29.75 -30.90
N ASP A 242 10.61 29.30 -31.92
CA ASP A 242 10.50 29.72 -33.31
C ASP A 242 10.04 28.57 -34.23
N GLU A 243 9.88 28.86 -35.53
CA GLU A 243 9.41 27.86 -36.52
C GLU A 243 10.39 26.69 -36.71
N GLN A 244 11.67 26.86 -36.37
CA GLN A 244 12.70 25.83 -36.55
C GLN A 244 12.82 24.91 -35.32
N SER A 245 12.68 25.46 -34.12
CA SER A 245 12.81 24.77 -32.84
C SER A 245 11.53 24.02 -32.45
N MET A 246 10.34 24.55 -32.75
CA MET A 246 9.08 23.91 -32.39
C MET A 246 8.92 22.48 -32.94
N PRO A 247 9.28 22.16 -34.19
CA PRO A 247 9.28 20.78 -34.69
C PRO A 247 10.24 19.85 -33.95
N ARG A 248 11.36 20.37 -33.42
CA ARG A 248 12.32 19.59 -32.61
C ARG A 248 11.76 19.32 -31.22
N TRP A 249 11.21 20.34 -30.57
CA TRP A 249 10.56 20.21 -29.26
C TRP A 249 9.40 19.20 -29.31
N LYS A 250 8.52 19.28 -30.32
CA LYS A 250 7.42 18.31 -30.49
C LYS A 250 7.89 16.88 -30.72
N ARG A 251 9.07 16.68 -31.33
CA ARG A 251 9.66 15.35 -31.50
C ARG A 251 10.25 14.83 -30.19
N TRP A 252 10.96 15.68 -29.47
CA TRP A 252 11.47 15.36 -28.13
C TRP A 252 10.33 15.03 -27.16
N TYR A 253 9.28 15.84 -27.11
CA TYR A 253 8.14 15.57 -26.24
C TYR A 253 7.43 14.26 -26.57
N ARG A 254 7.26 13.93 -27.87
CA ARG A 254 6.73 12.63 -28.31
C ARG A 254 7.63 11.46 -27.93
N HIS A 255 8.95 11.66 -27.91
CA HIS A 255 9.89 10.65 -27.47
C HIS A 255 9.72 10.34 -25.97
N VAL A 256 9.66 11.40 -25.14
CA VAL A 256 9.39 11.27 -23.70
C VAL A 256 8.04 10.61 -23.45
N LEU A 257 6.99 11.03 -24.16
CA LEU A 257 5.67 10.40 -24.04
C LEU A 257 5.70 8.91 -24.41
N ARG A 258 6.42 8.52 -25.46
CA ARG A 258 6.52 7.10 -25.84
C ARG A 258 7.24 6.29 -24.77
N ASP A 259 8.34 6.82 -24.23
CA ASP A 259 9.06 6.18 -23.13
C ASP A 259 8.14 5.98 -21.91
N GLN A 260 7.43 7.03 -21.48
CA GLN A 260 6.60 6.98 -20.28
C GLN A 260 5.30 6.20 -20.47
N LEU A 261 4.62 6.33 -21.61
CA LEU A 261 3.31 5.72 -21.84
C LEU A 261 3.39 4.32 -22.46
N VAL A 262 4.40 4.04 -23.27
CA VAL A 262 4.49 2.77 -24.02
C VAL A 262 5.49 1.80 -23.39
N VAL A 263 6.52 2.29 -22.71
CA VAL A 263 7.51 1.43 -22.05
C VAL A 263 7.24 1.36 -20.55
N TRP A 264 7.24 2.51 -19.88
CA TRP A 264 7.16 2.57 -18.42
C TRP A 264 5.81 2.15 -17.85
N MET A 265 4.71 2.72 -18.36
CA MET A 265 3.37 2.42 -17.85
C MET A 265 3.00 0.93 -17.96
N PRO A 266 3.21 0.24 -19.11
CA PRO A 266 2.98 -1.20 -19.19
C PRO A 266 3.90 -2.02 -18.30
N ALA A 267 5.18 -1.63 -18.17
CA ALA A 267 6.12 -2.31 -17.28
C ALA A 267 5.69 -2.19 -15.81
N CYS A 268 5.22 -1.02 -15.36
CA CYS A 268 4.66 -0.83 -14.02
C CYS A 268 3.41 -1.68 -13.82
N PHE A 269 2.52 -1.70 -14.80
CA PHE A 269 1.29 -2.49 -14.73
C PHE A 269 1.58 -3.98 -14.62
N ILE A 270 2.45 -4.53 -15.48
CA ILE A 270 2.86 -5.93 -15.43
C ILE A 270 3.62 -6.24 -14.13
N GLY A 271 4.49 -5.32 -13.69
CA GLY A 271 5.27 -5.46 -12.47
C GLY A 271 4.42 -5.51 -11.20
N LEU A 272 3.26 -4.86 -11.19
CA LEU A 272 2.26 -4.99 -10.11
C LEU A 272 1.35 -6.20 -10.32
N ALA A 273 0.89 -6.45 -11.55
CA ALA A 273 -0.09 -7.48 -11.84
C ALA A 273 0.47 -8.89 -11.60
N LEU A 274 1.71 -9.19 -12.01
CA LEU A 274 2.28 -10.54 -11.87
C LEU A 274 2.43 -10.99 -10.41
N PRO A 275 3.05 -10.21 -9.50
CA PRO A 275 3.12 -10.59 -8.09
C PRO A 275 1.74 -10.64 -7.41
N SER A 276 0.83 -9.74 -7.78
CA SER A 276 -0.53 -9.73 -7.23
C SER A 276 -1.30 -10.98 -7.65
N MET A 277 -1.27 -11.36 -8.93
CA MET A 277 -1.88 -12.60 -9.41
C MET A 277 -1.24 -13.84 -8.80
N LEU A 278 0.08 -13.84 -8.60
CA LEU A 278 0.74 -14.95 -7.91
C LEU A 278 0.22 -15.08 -6.47
N SER A 279 0.01 -13.95 -5.78
CA SER A 279 -0.53 -13.96 -4.42
C SER A 279 -1.98 -14.44 -4.40
N VAL A 280 -2.84 -13.89 -5.26
CA VAL A 280 -4.27 -14.27 -5.36
C VAL A 280 -4.47 -15.72 -5.79
N GLN A 281 -3.57 -16.28 -6.61
CA GLN A 281 -3.71 -17.66 -7.10
C GLN A 281 -3.32 -18.72 -6.06
N PHE A 282 -2.40 -18.39 -5.16
CA PHE A 282 -1.80 -19.37 -4.24
C PHE A 282 -2.15 -19.11 -2.78
N LEU A 283 -2.51 -17.90 -2.39
CA LEU A 283 -3.05 -17.61 -1.06
C LEU A 283 -4.56 -17.66 -1.10
N ALA A 284 -5.17 -18.29 -0.10
CA ALA A 284 -6.61 -18.18 0.12
C ALA A 284 -6.98 -16.70 0.33
N ARG A 285 -8.23 -16.33 0.05
CA ARG A 285 -8.75 -15.04 0.50
C ARG A 285 -8.75 -15.00 2.04
N GLY A 286 -8.93 -13.83 2.65
CA GLY A 286 -8.89 -13.66 4.10
C GLY A 286 -7.61 -14.08 4.85
N THR A 287 -6.57 -14.57 4.16
CA THR A 287 -5.31 -14.99 4.80
C THR A 287 -4.61 -13.78 5.41
N GLU A 288 -4.56 -13.73 6.74
CA GLU A 288 -3.84 -12.67 7.42
C GLU A 288 -2.33 -12.88 7.36
N ALA A 289 -1.65 -11.84 6.87
CA ALA A 289 -0.20 -11.85 6.80
C ALA A 289 0.44 -11.27 8.06
N ASP A 290 1.30 -12.05 8.73
CA ASP A 290 2.12 -11.50 9.80
C ASP A 290 3.12 -10.48 9.23
N ASN A 291 3.42 -9.44 10.02
CA ASN A 291 4.18 -8.25 9.63
C ASN A 291 5.56 -8.55 9.01
N TRP A 292 6.09 -9.76 9.21
CA TRP A 292 7.40 -10.20 8.72
C TRP A 292 7.34 -11.32 7.69
N THR A 293 6.25 -12.09 7.63
CA THR A 293 6.16 -13.30 6.80
C THR A 293 5.36 -13.11 5.52
N ALA A 294 4.60 -12.02 5.39
CA ALA A 294 3.79 -11.70 4.20
C ALA A 294 4.50 -11.99 2.87
N ALA A 295 5.76 -11.58 2.74
CA ALA A 295 6.55 -11.75 1.52
C ALA A 295 6.96 -13.22 1.24
N ALA A 296 6.98 -14.07 2.27
CA ALA A 296 7.32 -15.48 2.17
C ALA A 296 6.10 -16.41 2.12
N MET A 297 4.91 -15.92 2.49
CA MET A 297 3.66 -16.71 2.46
C MET A 297 3.34 -17.17 1.05
N THR A 298 3.39 -16.27 0.06
CA THR A 298 3.21 -16.65 -1.35
C THR A 298 4.24 -17.69 -1.81
N ALA A 299 5.48 -17.61 -1.32
CA ALA A 299 6.50 -18.60 -1.66
C ALA A 299 6.22 -19.96 -1.04
N GLY A 300 5.71 -20.00 0.20
CA GLY A 300 5.25 -21.22 0.88
C GLY A 300 4.08 -21.87 0.16
N ALA A 301 3.05 -21.09 -0.19
CA ALA A 301 1.91 -21.61 -0.92
C ALA A 301 2.28 -22.15 -2.31
N VAL A 302 3.20 -21.48 -3.02
CA VAL A 302 3.76 -21.99 -4.28
C VAL A 302 4.52 -23.30 -4.07
N GLN A 303 5.26 -23.43 -2.96
CA GLN A 303 5.95 -24.67 -2.62
C GLN A 303 4.97 -25.83 -2.43
N ASP A 304 3.90 -25.60 -1.69
CA ASP A 304 2.91 -26.61 -1.36
C ASP A 304 2.13 -27.05 -2.61
N ALA A 305 1.76 -26.10 -3.46
CA ALA A 305 1.09 -26.38 -4.73
C ALA A 305 1.96 -27.15 -5.74
N VAL A 306 3.27 -26.88 -5.78
CA VAL A 306 4.20 -27.62 -6.66
C VAL A 306 4.50 -29.00 -6.10
N GLY A 307 4.65 -29.10 -4.78
CA GLY A 307 4.89 -30.35 -4.06
C GLY A 307 6.20 -31.07 -4.37
N GLY A 308 6.44 -32.14 -3.61
CA GLY A 308 7.56 -33.06 -3.83
C GLY A 308 8.95 -32.41 -3.82
N GLN A 309 9.87 -32.96 -4.63
CA GLN A 309 11.26 -32.49 -4.71
C GLN A 309 11.43 -31.11 -5.37
N TRP A 310 10.42 -30.61 -6.08
CA TRP A 310 10.47 -29.34 -6.80
C TRP A 310 9.95 -28.18 -5.97
N GLY A 311 9.09 -28.42 -4.97
CA GLY A 311 8.52 -27.38 -4.11
C GLY A 311 9.58 -26.46 -3.50
N GLY A 312 10.63 -27.03 -2.89
CA GLY A 312 11.71 -26.22 -2.28
C GLY A 312 12.50 -25.38 -3.29
N ILE A 313 12.60 -25.81 -4.55
CA ILE A 313 13.25 -25.02 -5.61
C ILE A 313 12.37 -23.83 -5.99
N PHE A 314 11.06 -24.05 -6.18
CA PHE A 314 10.12 -22.98 -6.52
C PHE A 314 9.94 -21.98 -5.38
N TRP A 315 9.97 -22.43 -4.13
CA TRP A 315 10.05 -21.56 -2.96
C TRP A 315 11.22 -20.57 -3.07
N PHE A 316 12.42 -21.09 -3.30
CA PHE A 316 13.63 -20.29 -3.41
C PHE A 316 13.57 -19.34 -4.61
N LEU A 317 13.12 -19.82 -5.77
CA LEU A 317 13.00 -18.99 -6.98
C LEU A 317 12.01 -17.84 -6.79
N THR A 318 10.90 -18.06 -6.08
CA THR A 318 9.91 -17.02 -5.77
C THR A 318 10.52 -15.95 -4.87
N LEU A 319 11.19 -16.34 -3.78
CA LEU A 319 11.89 -15.39 -2.90
C LEU A 319 13.03 -14.66 -3.61
N PHE A 320 13.80 -15.37 -4.42
CA PHE A 320 14.90 -14.78 -5.19
C PHE A 320 14.39 -13.78 -6.23
N CYS A 321 13.26 -14.09 -6.89
CA CYS A 321 12.58 -13.14 -7.77
C CYS A 321 12.14 -11.89 -7.01
N GLY A 322 11.48 -12.05 -5.85
CA GLY A 322 11.10 -10.94 -4.98
C GLY A 322 12.30 -10.07 -4.59
N PHE A 323 13.42 -10.69 -4.21
CA PHE A 323 14.67 -9.98 -3.95
C PHE A 323 15.19 -9.22 -5.17
N LEU A 324 15.23 -9.85 -6.35
CA LEU A 324 15.68 -9.22 -7.60
C LEU A 324 14.79 -8.05 -8.04
N VAL A 325 13.52 -8.03 -7.65
CA VAL A 325 12.62 -6.90 -7.90
C VAL A 325 12.83 -5.78 -6.89
N LEU A 326 12.92 -6.12 -5.60
CA LEU A 326 13.01 -5.14 -4.52
C LEU A 326 14.38 -4.47 -4.43
N ALA A 327 15.46 -5.23 -4.50
CA ALA A 327 16.83 -4.72 -4.32
C ALA A 327 17.20 -3.57 -5.29
N PRO A 328 17.06 -3.71 -6.62
CA PRO A 328 17.36 -2.60 -7.53
C PRO A 328 16.38 -1.44 -7.40
N SER A 329 15.11 -1.72 -7.07
CA SER A 329 14.09 -0.68 -6.87
C SER A 329 14.43 0.22 -5.68
N MET A 330 14.87 -0.37 -4.56
CA MET A 330 15.30 0.39 -3.38
C MET A 330 16.57 1.19 -3.65
N ALA A 331 17.55 0.60 -4.35
CA ALA A 331 18.78 1.30 -4.72
C ALA A 331 18.49 2.51 -5.62
N THR A 332 17.62 2.35 -6.63
CA THR A 332 17.23 3.42 -7.55
C THR A 332 16.43 4.52 -6.83
N SER A 333 15.54 4.13 -5.91
CA SER A 333 14.75 5.08 -5.11
C SER A 333 15.63 5.93 -4.19
N ALA A 334 16.58 5.30 -3.50
CA ALA A 334 17.54 6.00 -2.65
C ALA A 334 18.38 7.00 -3.47
N ASP A 335 18.94 6.57 -4.61
CA ASP A 335 19.68 7.45 -5.51
C ASP A 335 18.83 8.62 -6.00
N GLY A 336 17.57 8.36 -6.39
CA GLY A 336 16.63 9.38 -6.83
C GLY A 336 16.34 10.45 -5.77
N ILE A 337 16.13 10.06 -4.51
CA ILE A 337 15.93 10.99 -3.40
C ILE A 337 17.16 11.86 -3.20
N ILE A 338 18.35 11.26 -3.18
CA ILE A 338 19.61 11.98 -2.97
C ILE A 338 19.83 12.98 -4.10
N ARG A 339 19.70 12.56 -5.36
CA ARG A 339 19.82 13.46 -6.52
C ARG A 339 18.85 14.63 -6.44
N ARG A 340 17.60 14.39 -6.05
CA ARG A 340 16.59 15.45 -5.90
C ARG A 340 17.03 16.51 -4.90
N TRP A 341 17.47 16.10 -3.72
CA TRP A 341 17.91 17.04 -2.69
C TRP A 341 19.23 17.73 -3.06
N VAL A 342 20.15 17.00 -3.69
CA VAL A 342 21.38 17.59 -4.25
C VAL A 342 21.03 18.69 -5.25
N ASP A 343 20.13 18.42 -6.20
CA ASP A 343 19.68 19.41 -7.19
C ASP A 343 19.04 20.63 -6.54
N VAL A 344 18.16 20.41 -5.55
CA VAL A 344 17.52 21.50 -4.78
C VAL A 344 18.57 22.33 -4.06
N PHE A 345 19.50 21.72 -3.32
CA PHE A 345 20.53 22.46 -2.60
C PHE A 345 21.50 23.17 -3.56
N TRP A 346 21.90 22.49 -4.64
CA TRP A 346 22.81 23.00 -5.66
C TRP A 346 22.26 24.24 -6.35
N THR A 347 20.97 24.23 -6.69
CA THR A 347 20.32 25.34 -7.39
C THR A 347 19.84 26.44 -6.43
N SER A 348 19.38 26.13 -5.22
CA SER A 348 18.78 27.14 -4.31
C SER A 348 19.79 27.83 -3.39
N SER A 349 20.89 27.17 -3.03
CA SER A 349 21.83 27.70 -2.04
C SER A 349 22.79 28.73 -2.65
N LYS A 350 22.76 29.96 -2.12
CA LYS A 350 23.69 31.04 -2.49
C LYS A 350 25.16 30.67 -2.26
N THR A 351 25.44 29.77 -1.32
CA THR A 351 26.80 29.31 -1.00
C THR A 351 27.26 28.22 -1.96
N LEU A 352 26.39 27.24 -2.27
CA LEU A 352 26.73 26.16 -3.21
C LEU A 352 26.83 26.64 -4.66
N ARG A 353 26.12 27.72 -5.02
CA ARG A 353 26.31 28.42 -6.31
C ARG A 353 27.72 28.98 -6.53
N LYS A 354 28.51 29.17 -5.46
CA LYS A 354 29.90 29.65 -5.54
C LYS A 354 30.92 28.51 -5.61
N VAL A 355 30.48 27.28 -5.41
CA VAL A 355 31.34 26.09 -5.41
C VAL A 355 31.58 25.66 -6.86
N ASP A 356 32.82 25.26 -7.18
CA ASP A 356 33.18 24.75 -8.50
C ASP A 356 32.28 23.56 -8.89
N PRO A 357 31.65 23.57 -10.08
CA PRO A 357 30.86 22.45 -10.61
C PRO A 357 31.50 21.07 -10.50
N LYS A 358 32.83 20.98 -10.51
CA LYS A 358 33.57 19.71 -10.33
C LYS A 358 33.37 19.08 -8.94
N SER A 359 32.95 19.85 -7.95
CA SER A 359 32.81 19.41 -6.56
C SER A 359 31.43 18.85 -6.20
N ILE A 360 30.50 18.78 -7.16
CA ILE A 360 29.12 18.32 -6.93
C ILE A 360 29.05 16.92 -6.29
N ARG A 361 30.03 16.06 -6.60
CA ARG A 361 30.14 14.70 -6.06
C ARG A 361 30.27 14.67 -4.52
N TYR A 362 30.88 15.69 -3.91
CA TYR A 362 31.00 15.79 -2.45
C TYR A 362 29.69 16.24 -1.81
N VAL A 363 28.91 17.08 -2.49
CA VAL A 363 27.56 17.46 -2.07
C VAL A 363 26.65 16.23 -2.10
N TYR A 364 26.74 15.43 -3.17
CA TYR A 364 26.03 14.15 -3.26
C TYR A 364 26.36 13.23 -2.10
N PHE A 365 27.65 13.01 -1.80
CA PHE A 365 28.04 12.14 -0.70
C PHE A 365 27.63 12.68 0.68
N GLY A 366 27.63 14.01 0.86
CA GLY A 366 27.14 14.65 2.08
C GLY A 366 25.65 14.37 2.30
N VAL A 367 24.82 14.56 1.26
CA VAL A 367 23.38 14.25 1.32
C VAL A 367 23.14 12.76 1.56
N LEU A 368 23.88 11.88 0.87
CA LEU A 368 23.83 10.42 1.09
C LEU A 368 24.14 10.06 2.55
N THR A 369 25.19 10.64 3.14
CA THR A 369 25.60 10.36 4.52
C THR A 369 24.52 10.80 5.51
N VAL A 370 23.97 12.01 5.34
CA VAL A 370 22.88 12.51 6.18
C VAL A 370 21.64 11.63 6.04
N PHE A 371 21.30 11.22 4.82
CA PHE A 371 20.17 10.34 4.56
C PHE A 371 20.34 8.96 5.22
N ALA A 372 21.55 8.37 5.14
CA ALA A 372 21.84 7.08 5.78
C ALA A 372 21.77 7.16 7.31
N ILE A 373 22.32 8.21 7.93
CA ILE A 373 22.24 8.43 9.37
C ILE A 373 20.78 8.62 9.80
N PHE A 374 20.03 9.46 9.07
CA PHE A 374 18.62 9.69 9.34
C PHE A 374 17.80 8.39 9.26
N GLY A 375 18.05 7.57 8.24
CA GLY A 375 17.41 6.26 8.10
C GLY A 375 17.69 5.33 9.28
N MET A 376 18.95 5.23 9.73
CA MET A 376 19.30 4.42 10.90
C MET A 376 18.64 4.94 12.19
N VAL A 377 18.59 6.26 12.38
CA VAL A 377 17.92 6.85 13.55
C VAL A 377 16.43 6.55 13.52
N MET A 378 15.75 6.77 12.40
CA MET A 378 14.31 6.50 12.29
C MET A 378 13.96 5.03 12.51
N LEU A 379 14.77 4.11 11.97
CA LEU A 379 14.59 2.67 12.21
C LEU A 379 14.85 2.26 13.67
N SER A 380 15.55 3.08 14.46
CA SER A 380 15.76 2.84 15.89
C SER A 380 14.64 3.38 16.78
N LEU A 381 13.85 4.33 16.28
CA LEU A 381 12.78 5.00 17.03
C LEU A 381 11.40 4.39 16.79
N GLU A 382 11.14 3.92 15.57
CA GLU A 382 9.82 3.46 15.15
C GLU A 382 9.84 2.12 14.44
N LYS A 383 8.72 1.40 14.53
CA LYS A 383 8.53 0.14 13.80
C LYS A 383 8.37 0.43 12.28
N PRO A 384 8.84 -0.47 11.38
CA PRO A 384 8.73 -0.28 9.93
C PRO A 384 7.31 0.00 9.43
N SER A 385 6.29 -0.65 10.02
CA SER A 385 4.88 -0.44 9.67
C SER A 385 4.37 0.96 10.03
N GLY A 386 4.80 1.51 11.17
CA GLY A 386 4.48 2.89 11.58
C GLY A 386 5.11 3.92 10.64
N LEU A 387 6.39 3.73 10.29
CA LEU A 387 7.08 4.56 9.31
C LEU A 387 6.41 4.51 7.94
N LEU A 388 5.94 3.33 7.51
CA LEU A 388 5.21 3.17 6.25
C LEU A 388 3.90 3.97 6.26
N LYS A 389 3.07 3.84 7.31
CA LYS A 389 1.80 4.57 7.45
C LYS A 389 1.99 6.10 7.43
N ILE A 390 3.04 6.60 8.10
CA ILE A 390 3.36 8.03 8.12
C ILE A 390 3.85 8.48 6.74
N ALA A 391 4.77 7.73 6.13
CA ALA A 391 5.36 8.08 4.85
C ALA A 391 4.30 8.15 3.74
N THR A 392 3.40 7.17 3.68
CA THR A 392 2.35 7.10 2.66
C THR A 392 1.38 8.29 2.75
N MET A 393 0.99 8.68 3.96
CA MET A 393 0.18 9.88 4.18
C MET A 393 0.88 11.15 3.65
N PHE A 394 2.15 11.36 4.00
CA PHE A 394 2.92 12.49 3.49
C PHE A 394 3.07 12.46 1.96
N PHE A 395 3.23 11.27 1.37
CA PHE A 395 3.34 11.11 -0.07
C PHE A 395 2.04 11.50 -0.78
N ASN A 396 0.87 11.17 -0.24
CA ASN A 396 -0.42 11.60 -0.79
C ASN A 396 -0.54 13.13 -0.82
N PHE A 397 -0.25 13.82 0.30
CA PHE A 397 -0.25 15.30 0.33
C PHE A 397 0.78 15.91 -0.62
N ALA A 398 2.01 15.40 -0.61
CA ALA A 398 3.09 15.90 -1.46
C ALA A 398 2.78 15.73 -2.95
N LEU A 399 2.14 14.62 -3.32
CA LEU A 399 1.72 14.36 -4.68
C LEU A 399 0.56 15.26 -5.11
N GLY A 400 -0.46 15.42 -4.25
CA GLY A 400 -1.56 16.36 -4.49
C GLY A 400 -1.04 17.78 -4.75
N PHE A 401 -0.12 18.25 -3.90
CA PHE A 401 0.55 19.54 -4.08
C PHE A 401 1.36 19.59 -5.37
N SER A 402 2.17 18.56 -5.65
CA SER A 402 3.04 18.52 -6.83
C SER A 402 2.25 18.60 -8.14
N CYS A 403 1.10 17.92 -8.22
CA CYS A 403 0.22 17.98 -9.38
C CYS A 403 -0.29 19.41 -9.65
N LEU A 404 -0.88 20.07 -8.64
CA LEU A 404 -1.40 21.42 -8.78
C LEU A 404 -0.29 22.45 -9.02
N HIS A 405 0.82 22.32 -8.29
CA HIS A 405 1.99 23.19 -8.43
C HIS A 405 2.61 23.07 -9.83
N THR A 406 2.69 21.86 -10.39
CA THR A 406 3.21 21.63 -11.75
C THR A 406 2.33 22.29 -12.80
N VAL A 407 1.00 22.20 -12.67
CA VAL A 407 0.08 22.91 -13.57
C VAL A 407 0.26 24.41 -13.46
N PHE A 408 0.33 24.94 -12.24
CA PHE A 408 0.52 26.36 -11.99
C PHE A 408 1.81 26.89 -12.63
N ILE A 409 2.95 26.25 -12.34
CA ILE A 409 4.26 26.64 -12.90
C ILE A 409 4.27 26.56 -14.42
N ASN A 410 3.78 25.45 -15.00
CA ASN A 410 3.78 25.28 -16.44
C ASN A 410 2.86 26.29 -17.15
N MET A 411 1.87 26.84 -16.47
CA MET A 411 0.98 27.86 -17.02
C MET A 411 1.51 29.29 -16.83
N THR A 412 2.27 29.54 -15.77
CA THR A 412 2.83 30.87 -15.46
C THR A 412 4.18 31.10 -16.13
N LEU A 413 5.10 30.14 -16.08
CA LEU A 413 6.48 30.32 -16.53
C LEU A 413 6.72 29.92 -17.99
N LEU A 414 5.97 28.95 -18.54
CA LEU A 414 6.20 28.50 -19.92
C LEU A 414 5.60 29.48 -20.96
N PRO A 415 6.32 29.71 -22.08
CA PRO A 415 5.77 30.34 -23.27
C PRO A 415 4.47 29.66 -23.71
N LYS A 416 3.51 30.44 -24.21
CA LYS A 416 2.17 29.95 -24.59
C LYS A 416 2.21 28.73 -25.52
N GLN A 417 3.21 28.66 -26.39
CA GLN A 417 3.43 27.59 -27.38
C GLN A 417 3.87 26.25 -26.75
N LEU A 418 4.47 26.27 -25.55
CA LEU A 418 5.00 25.09 -24.86
C LEU A 418 4.09 24.61 -23.73
N ARG A 419 3.00 25.32 -23.45
CA ARG A 419 2.10 24.98 -22.36
C ARG A 419 1.44 23.62 -22.60
N PRO A 420 1.18 22.84 -21.54
CA PRO A 420 0.47 21.57 -21.65
C PRO A 420 -0.90 21.77 -22.31
N ASN A 421 -1.40 20.75 -23.01
CA ASN A 421 -2.74 20.79 -23.60
C ASN A 421 -3.83 20.80 -22.50
N TRP A 422 -5.08 21.04 -22.88
CA TRP A 422 -6.19 21.12 -21.93
C TRP A 422 -6.38 19.80 -21.17
N PHE A 423 -6.21 18.66 -21.84
CA PHE A 423 -6.35 17.33 -21.25
C PHE A 423 -5.38 17.12 -20.09
N VAL A 424 -4.08 17.36 -20.31
CA VAL A 424 -3.04 17.23 -19.26
C VAL A 424 -3.32 18.15 -18.08
N ARG A 425 -3.84 19.36 -18.32
CA ARG A 425 -4.20 20.29 -17.23
C ARG A 425 -5.35 19.75 -16.40
N ILE A 426 -6.41 19.25 -17.05
CA ILE A 426 -7.56 18.69 -16.35
C ILE A 426 -7.14 17.44 -15.59
N SER A 427 -6.41 16.51 -16.22
CA SER A 427 -5.92 15.29 -15.58
C SER A 427 -5.06 15.60 -14.36
N LEU A 428 -4.07 16.50 -14.47
CA LEU A 428 -3.24 16.86 -13.32
C LEU A 428 -4.03 17.58 -12.22
N THR A 429 -4.98 18.44 -12.57
CA THR A 429 -5.81 19.12 -11.58
C THR A 429 -6.70 18.13 -10.84
N PHE A 430 -7.34 17.22 -11.56
CA PHE A 430 -8.19 16.17 -10.99
C PHE A 430 -7.37 15.22 -10.12
N SER A 431 -6.20 14.76 -10.59
CA SER A 431 -5.27 13.97 -9.77
C SER A 431 -4.85 14.73 -8.51
N GLY A 432 -4.56 16.02 -8.61
CA GLY A 432 -4.21 16.85 -7.46
C GLY A 432 -5.32 16.91 -6.40
N VAL A 433 -6.57 17.15 -6.84
CA VAL A 433 -7.75 17.15 -5.97
C VAL A 433 -8.00 15.76 -5.37
N PHE A 434 -7.89 14.71 -6.18
CA PHE A 434 -8.06 13.33 -5.74
C PHE A 434 -7.05 12.96 -4.64
N PHE A 435 -5.75 13.20 -4.85
CA PHE A 435 -4.74 12.88 -3.85
C PHE A 435 -4.87 13.71 -2.58
N PHE A 436 -5.33 14.96 -2.66
CA PHE A 436 -5.69 15.72 -1.47
C PHE A 436 -6.92 15.16 -0.75
N GLY A 437 -7.94 14.71 -1.49
CA GLY A 437 -9.11 14.06 -0.91
C GLY A 437 -8.72 12.79 -0.15
N VAL A 438 -7.99 11.90 -0.80
CA VAL A 438 -7.46 10.65 -0.21
C VAL A 438 -6.57 10.95 0.99
N ALA A 439 -5.67 11.93 0.90
CA ALA A 439 -4.83 12.34 2.02
C ALA A 439 -5.66 12.87 3.21
N THR A 440 -6.73 13.61 2.93
CA THR A 440 -7.61 14.17 3.95
C THR A 440 -8.42 13.07 4.64
N VAL A 441 -9.00 12.13 3.89
CA VAL A 441 -9.72 10.97 4.45
C VAL A 441 -8.78 10.15 5.33
N SER A 442 -7.59 9.80 4.83
CA SER A 442 -6.59 9.05 5.59
C SER A 442 -6.16 9.78 6.87
N ALA A 443 -5.96 11.09 6.81
CA ALA A 443 -5.62 11.90 7.98
C ALA A 443 -6.77 11.99 9.00
N LEU A 444 -8.01 12.15 8.55
CA LEU A 444 -9.18 12.20 9.43
C LEU A 444 -9.42 10.87 10.15
N TYR A 445 -9.22 9.75 9.45
CA TYR A 445 -9.27 8.41 10.06
C TYR A 445 -8.19 8.25 11.12
N GLN A 446 -6.93 8.61 10.82
CA GLN A 446 -5.84 8.55 11.80
C GLN A 446 -6.06 9.47 13.01
N LEU A 447 -6.84 10.54 12.87
CA LEU A 447 -7.22 11.44 13.96
C LEU A 447 -8.47 10.97 14.72
N GLY A 448 -9.05 9.82 14.37
CA GLY A 448 -10.26 9.29 15.01
C GLY A 448 -11.52 10.12 14.74
N MET A 449 -11.54 10.86 13.62
CA MET A 449 -12.68 11.69 13.22
C MET A 449 -13.61 11.00 12.20
N LEU A 450 -13.20 9.83 11.70
CA LEU A 450 -14.00 8.94 10.85
C LEU A 450 -14.03 7.59 11.57
N HIS A 451 -15.23 7.05 11.78
CA HIS A 451 -15.46 5.72 12.32
C HIS A 451 -15.77 4.77 11.18
#